data_AF-D6U5K4-F1
#
_entry.id   AF-D6U5K4-F1
#
_cell.length_a   1.000
_cell.length_b   1.000
_cell.length_c   1.000
_cell.angle_alpha   90.00
_cell.angle_beta   90.00
_cell.angle_gamma   90.00
#
_symmetry.space_group_name_H-M   'P 1'
#
loop_
_entity.id
_entity.type
_entity.pdbx_description
1 polymer ?
#
loop_
_entity_poly.entity_id
_entity_poly.type
_entity_poly.pdbx_seq_one_letter_code
_entity_poly.pdbx_strand_id
1 'polypeptide(L)'
;MLAIAVLVWLHLLQVWHLFVLAVLFGLCRSIFNPAYRAITPDLVEKDHLSSANALTALSLQFGNFLGPLLGAGLIALANGSASAAFAFDGLTFVVSVCSLLALRSLPRTGHSPATTSANRPRGMFLDMRDGFRTILNSTWLCGSLLAATFGLVAYTGAMSVALPRLVFAVYKSGPWLLAAITTSAAIGGIGGAIFVGQVRLRHRGIIAFLAYVLSGLALLVFSLPIAQNILVFVVLPAACGVGFGMSTMDMIWVNLLYELVPNKKLGRVVSVDQLGALGMLPVGYVLAGWLSDQFGPTSVFLLGGLMMVVLNSLLLLLRGNREIE
;
A
#
# COMPACT_ATOMS: atom_id res chain seq x y z
N MET A 1 7.23 18.11 -9.87
CA MET A 1 6.03 18.91 -9.56
C MET A 1 5.99 20.19 -10.39
N LEU A 2 6.93 21.13 -10.23
CA LEU A 2 7.01 22.32 -11.09
C LEU A 2 7.09 22.00 -12.60
N ALA A 3 7.87 20.99 -13.00
CA ALA A 3 7.92 20.54 -14.39
C ALA A 3 6.54 20.07 -14.90
N ILE A 4 5.75 19.38 -14.07
CA ILE A 4 4.38 18.95 -14.42
C ILE A 4 3.48 20.17 -14.57
N ALA A 5 3.56 21.13 -13.64
CA ALA A 5 2.76 22.35 -13.70
C ALA A 5 2.98 23.12 -15.01
N VAL A 6 4.23 23.27 -15.43
CA VAL A 6 4.59 23.92 -16.71
C VAL A 6 4.07 23.12 -17.90
N LEU A 7 4.25 21.79 -17.92
CA LEU A 7 3.76 20.95 -19.00
C LEU A 7 2.23 20.95 -19.13
N VAL A 8 1.50 20.99 -18.01
CA VAL A 8 0.03 21.11 -18.00
C VAL A 8 -0.39 22.48 -18.53
N TRP A 9 0.28 23.54 -18.09
CA TRP A 9 -0.03 24.90 -18.51
C TRP A 9 0.21 25.13 -20.01
N LEU A 10 1.26 24.50 -20.56
CA LEU A 10 1.55 24.54 -22.00
C LEU A 10 0.69 23.55 -22.82
N HIS A 11 -0.18 22.76 -22.18
CA HIS A 11 -0.95 21.68 -22.81
C HIS A 11 -0.07 20.64 -23.54
N LEU A 12 1.19 20.48 -23.11
CA LEU A 12 2.16 19.54 -23.67
C LEU A 12 2.32 18.28 -22.80
N LEU A 13 1.56 18.15 -21.72
CA LEU A 13 1.65 17.00 -20.82
C LEU A 13 1.23 15.72 -21.55
N GLN A 14 2.19 14.81 -21.70
CA GLN A 14 1.98 13.47 -22.22
C GLN A 14 2.22 12.43 -21.12
N VAL A 15 1.56 11.28 -21.21
CA VAL A 15 1.60 10.22 -20.19
C VAL A 15 3.03 9.76 -19.88
N TRP A 16 3.92 9.71 -20.88
CA TRP A 16 5.30 9.29 -20.67
C TRP A 16 6.10 10.25 -19.78
N HIS A 17 5.78 11.56 -19.78
CA HIS A 17 6.41 12.52 -18.86
C HIS A 17 6.10 12.17 -17.41
N LEU A 18 4.88 11.72 -17.13
CA LEU A 18 4.48 11.29 -15.79
C LEU A 18 5.26 10.05 -15.34
N PHE A 19 5.50 9.09 -16.25
CA PHE A 19 6.32 7.91 -15.94
C PHE A 19 7.76 8.29 -15.59
N VAL A 20 8.41 9.12 -16.41
CA VAL A 20 9.79 9.57 -16.16
C VAL A 20 9.89 10.31 -14.83
N LEU A 21 8.97 11.24 -14.58
CA LEU A 21 8.95 12.01 -13.34
C LEU A 21 8.62 11.16 -12.11
N ALA A 22 7.76 10.16 -12.23
CA ALA A 22 7.46 9.22 -11.15
C ALA A 22 8.69 8.38 -10.78
N VAL A 23 9.46 7.91 -11.77
CA VAL A 23 10.72 7.17 -11.53
C VAL A 23 11.72 8.07 -10.81
N LEU A 24 11.96 9.29 -11.29
CA LEU A 24 12.86 10.25 -10.65
C LEU A 24 12.42 10.57 -9.23
N PHE A 25 11.12 10.79 -9.01
CA PHE A 25 10.57 11.05 -7.70
C PHE A 25 10.77 9.88 -6.74
N GLY A 26 10.55 8.64 -7.21
CA GLY A 26 10.79 7.42 -6.44
C GLY A 26 12.26 7.26 -6.03
N LEU A 27 13.19 7.52 -6.95
CA LEU A 27 14.63 7.49 -6.69
C LEU A 27 15.05 8.55 -5.66
N CYS A 28 14.56 9.78 -5.78
CA CYS A 28 14.84 10.81 -4.79
C CYS A 28 14.25 10.44 -3.42
N ARG A 29 13.03 9.91 -3.38
CA ARG A 29 12.34 9.52 -2.14
C ARG A 29 13.01 8.37 -1.42
N SER A 30 13.60 7.42 -2.14
CA SER A 30 14.31 6.28 -1.55
C SER A 30 15.57 6.71 -0.79
N ILE A 31 16.22 7.79 -1.23
CA ILE A 31 17.37 8.41 -0.56
C ILE A 31 16.91 9.35 0.57
N PHE A 32 15.87 10.14 0.30
CA PHE A 32 15.37 11.16 1.24
C PHE A 32 14.82 10.55 2.53
N ASN A 33 13.98 9.51 2.45
CA ASN A 33 13.36 8.90 3.63
C ASN A 33 14.37 8.42 4.70
N PRO A 34 15.40 7.62 4.38
CA PRO A 34 16.39 7.20 5.36
C PRO A 34 17.24 8.37 5.85
N ALA A 35 17.62 9.32 4.98
CA ALA A 35 18.38 10.50 5.38
C ALA A 35 17.60 11.38 6.37
N TYR A 36 16.31 11.59 6.13
CA TYR A 36 15.41 12.33 7.01
C TYR A 36 15.29 11.66 8.39
N ARG A 37 15.15 10.32 8.42
CA ARG A 37 15.09 9.59 9.70
C ARG A 37 16.41 9.60 10.46
N ALA A 38 17.55 9.67 9.75
CA ALA A 38 18.87 9.70 10.37
C ALA A 38 19.21 11.06 10.98
N ILE A 39 18.68 12.16 10.44
CA ILE A 39 18.99 13.51 10.95
C ILE A 39 18.13 13.91 12.16
N THR A 40 16.93 13.35 12.33
CA THR A 40 16.05 13.70 13.46
C THR A 40 16.73 13.55 14.83
N PRO A 41 17.46 12.45 15.14
CA PRO A 41 18.14 12.31 16.43
C PRO A 41 19.33 13.26 16.64
N ASP A 42 19.94 13.76 15.56
CA ASP A 42 21.07 14.70 15.63
C ASP A 42 20.61 16.14 15.95
N LEU A 43 19.32 16.41 15.79
CA LEU A 43 18.72 17.74 15.92
C LEU A 43 18.03 17.97 17.26
N VAL A 44 17.72 16.90 18.00
CA VAL A 44 16.90 16.97 19.22
C VAL A 44 17.52 16.10 20.30
N GLU A 45 17.52 16.58 21.54
CA GLU A 45 17.97 15.79 22.69
C GLU A 45 17.14 14.52 22.87
N LYS A 46 17.73 13.48 23.47
CA LYS A 46 17.12 12.15 23.60
C LYS A 46 15.74 12.18 24.25
N ASP A 47 15.57 13.03 25.27
CA ASP A 47 14.33 13.16 26.05
C ASP A 47 13.18 13.75 25.22
N HIS A 48 13.50 14.46 24.14
CA HIS A 48 12.54 15.09 23.24
C HIS A 48 12.29 14.29 21.95
N LEU A 49 12.98 13.17 21.71
CA LEU A 49 12.81 12.36 20.49
C LEU A 49 11.38 11.85 20.31
N SER A 50 10.71 11.47 21.40
CA SER A 50 9.31 11.05 21.35
C SER A 50 8.40 12.19 20.88
N SER A 51 8.61 13.39 21.43
CA SER A 51 7.86 14.59 21.03
C SER A 51 8.13 14.99 19.58
N ALA A 52 9.39 14.94 19.14
CA ALA A 52 9.77 15.23 17.75
C ALA A 52 9.15 14.22 16.75
N ASN A 53 9.13 12.94 17.12
CA ASN A 53 8.47 11.91 16.32
C ASN A 53 6.95 12.10 16.28
N ALA A 54 6.32 12.45 17.42
CA ALA A 54 4.89 12.75 17.47
C ALA A 54 4.53 13.96 16.60
N LEU A 55 5.32 15.03 16.65
CA LEU A 55 5.13 16.21 15.80
C LEU A 55 5.32 15.88 14.31
N THR A 56 6.29 15.03 13.98
CA THR A 56 6.50 14.55 12.61
C THR A 56 5.30 13.73 12.12
N ALA A 57 4.80 12.80 12.94
CA ALA A 57 3.63 11.99 12.60
C ALA A 57 2.39 12.85 12.40
N LEU A 58 2.16 13.83 13.29
CA LEU A 58 1.08 14.80 13.18
C LEU A 58 1.20 15.62 11.88
N SER A 59 2.39 16.11 11.56
CA SER A 59 2.65 16.86 10.31
C SER A 59 2.35 16.04 9.07
N LEU A 60 2.74 14.75 9.06
CA LEU A 60 2.43 13.83 7.95
C LEU A 60 0.91 13.57 7.83
N GLN A 61 0.20 13.41 8.95
CA GLN A 61 -1.26 13.25 8.93
C GLN A 61 -1.97 14.51 8.44
N PHE A 62 -1.53 15.69 8.87
CA PHE A 62 -2.04 16.96 8.36
C PHE A 62 -1.81 17.06 6.85
N GLY A 63 -0.62 16.69 6.34
CA GLY A 63 -0.34 16.64 4.91
C GLY A 63 -1.26 15.68 4.15
N ASN A 64 -1.48 14.48 4.69
CA ASN A 64 -2.36 13.47 4.08
C ASN A 64 -3.84 13.86 4.08
N PHE A 65 -4.29 14.64 5.08
CA PHE A 65 -5.67 15.10 5.19
C PHE A 65 -5.90 16.38 4.36
N LEU A 66 -5.07 17.41 4.56
CA LEU A 66 -5.20 18.71 3.89
C LEU A 66 -4.76 18.65 2.43
N GLY A 67 -3.79 17.80 2.08
CA GLY A 67 -3.24 17.71 0.73
C GLY A 67 -4.31 17.45 -0.34
N PRO A 68 -5.10 16.35 -0.24
CA PRO A 68 -6.19 16.09 -1.17
C PRO A 68 -7.27 17.19 -1.18
N LEU A 69 -7.59 17.75 -0.02
CA LEU A 69 -8.60 18.82 0.11
C LEU A 69 -8.16 20.09 -0.61
N LEU A 70 -6.92 20.54 -0.38
CA LEU A 70 -6.33 21.70 -1.05
C LEU A 70 -6.12 21.44 -2.54
N GLY A 71 -5.64 20.25 -2.91
CA GLY A 71 -5.47 19.85 -4.30
C GLY A 71 -6.78 19.91 -5.08
N ALA A 72 -7.85 19.30 -4.55
CA ALA A 72 -9.17 19.34 -5.15
C ALA A 72 -9.73 20.77 -5.23
N GLY A 73 -9.60 21.55 -4.16
CA GLY A 73 -10.03 22.95 -4.12
C GLY A 73 -9.32 23.83 -5.16
N LEU A 74 -7.99 23.70 -5.29
CA LEU A 74 -7.20 24.42 -6.28
C LEU A 74 -7.56 24.03 -7.72
N ILE A 75 -7.82 22.74 -7.97
CA ILE A 75 -8.28 22.27 -9.28
C ILE A 75 -9.66 22.85 -9.61
N ALA A 76 -10.58 22.85 -8.64
CA ALA A 76 -11.93 23.40 -8.81
C ALA A 76 -11.90 24.91 -9.10
N LEU A 77 -11.09 25.67 -8.36
CA LEU A 77 -10.91 27.11 -8.56
C LEU A 77 -10.22 27.46 -9.88
N ALA A 78 -9.37 26.57 -10.41
CA ALA A 78 -8.67 26.74 -11.68
C ALA A 78 -9.44 26.19 -12.89
N ASN A 79 -10.78 26.13 -12.81
CA ASN A 79 -11.67 25.62 -13.87
C ASN A 79 -11.33 24.19 -14.33
N GLY A 80 -10.89 23.33 -13.40
CA GLY A 80 -10.50 21.95 -13.70
C GLY A 80 -9.04 21.78 -14.15
N SER A 81 -8.25 22.86 -14.24
CA SER A 81 -6.83 22.74 -14.57
C SER A 81 -6.00 22.25 -13.37
N ALA A 82 -5.23 21.19 -13.58
CA ALA A 82 -4.31 20.67 -12.57
C ALA A 82 -3.03 21.52 -12.39
N SER A 83 -2.78 22.50 -13.27
CA SER A 83 -1.54 23.29 -13.24
C SER A 83 -1.35 24.04 -11.92
N ALA A 84 -2.41 24.63 -11.38
CA ALA A 84 -2.37 25.39 -10.13
C ALA A 84 -2.02 24.49 -8.93
N ALA A 85 -2.60 23.29 -8.87
CA ALA A 85 -2.31 22.33 -7.81
C ALA A 85 -0.85 21.84 -7.86
N PHE A 86 -0.33 21.49 -9.04
CA PHE A 86 1.07 21.08 -9.18
C PHE A 86 2.08 22.21 -8.95
N ALA A 87 1.71 23.45 -9.28
CA ALA A 87 2.54 24.62 -9.00
C ALA A 87 2.63 24.87 -7.50
N PHE A 88 1.49 24.84 -6.80
CA PHE A 88 1.42 24.97 -5.35
C PHE A 88 2.24 23.87 -4.66
N ASP A 89 2.05 22.62 -5.06
CA ASP A 89 2.84 21.50 -4.54
C ASP A 89 4.35 21.71 -4.78
N GLY A 90 4.73 22.17 -5.98
CA GLY A 90 6.12 22.54 -6.28
C GLY A 90 6.69 23.64 -5.38
N LEU A 91 5.89 24.66 -5.03
CA LEU A 91 6.31 25.71 -4.10
C LEU A 91 6.53 25.16 -2.68
N THR A 92 5.74 24.18 -2.22
CA THR A 92 5.97 23.57 -0.91
C THR A 92 7.33 22.86 -0.81
N PHE A 93 7.81 22.26 -1.92
CA PHE A 93 9.17 21.71 -1.99
C PHE A 93 10.25 22.79 -1.91
N VAL A 94 10.02 23.98 -2.48
CA VAL A 94 10.95 25.11 -2.33
C VAL A 94 11.02 25.55 -0.87
N VAL A 95 9.88 25.67 -0.20
CA VAL A 95 9.83 25.97 1.25
C VAL A 95 10.59 24.91 2.05
N SER A 96 10.42 23.62 1.71
CA SER A 96 11.15 22.52 2.35
C SER A 96 12.67 22.65 2.17
N VAL A 97 13.15 22.96 0.97
CA VAL A 97 14.58 23.20 0.70
C VAL A 97 15.10 24.39 1.50
N CYS A 98 14.38 25.51 1.54
CA CYS A 98 14.76 26.68 2.33
C CYS A 98 14.87 26.35 3.83
N SER A 99 13.92 25.59 4.38
CA SER A 99 13.96 25.13 5.76
C SER A 99 15.17 24.23 6.04
N LEU A 100 15.49 23.30 5.14
CA LEU A 100 16.68 22.44 5.27
C LEU A 100 17.99 23.24 5.21
N LEU A 101 18.06 24.25 4.35
CA LEU A 101 19.22 25.14 4.28
C LEU A 101 19.38 25.96 5.57
N ALA A 102 18.28 26.46 6.14
CA ALA A 102 18.31 27.12 7.44
C ALA A 102 18.81 26.18 8.55
N LEU A 103 18.38 24.91 8.52
CA LEU A 103 18.81 23.87 9.46
C LEU A 103 20.31 23.55 9.41
N ARG A 104 20.97 23.74 8.25
CA ARG A 104 22.42 23.51 8.13
C ARG A 104 23.25 24.44 9.03
N SER A 105 22.67 25.57 9.43
CA SER A 105 23.31 26.60 10.24
C SER A 105 23.22 26.34 11.75
N LEU A 106 22.43 25.35 12.18
CA LEU A 106 22.20 25.04 13.59
C LEU A 106 23.29 24.11 14.17
N PRO A 107 23.72 24.33 15.42
CA PRO A 107 24.62 23.42 16.12
C PRO A 107 23.97 22.04 16.24
N ARG A 108 24.64 20.99 15.75
CA ARG A 108 24.19 19.61 15.92
C ARG A 108 24.47 19.18 17.36
N THR A 109 23.53 18.50 18.01
CA THR A 109 23.64 18.13 19.44
C THR A 109 24.66 17.01 19.69
N GLY A 110 25.45 16.61 18.69
CA GLY A 110 26.59 15.72 18.85
C GLY A 110 26.25 14.26 19.20
N HIS A 111 24.96 13.92 19.28
CA HIS A 111 24.49 12.56 19.50
C HIS A 111 24.58 11.75 18.22
N SER A 112 25.78 11.63 17.65
CA SER A 112 26.07 10.55 16.71
C SER A 112 25.55 9.28 17.38
N PRO A 113 24.62 8.52 16.76
CA PRO A 113 24.35 7.20 17.26
C PRO A 113 25.72 6.53 17.27
N ALA A 114 26.19 6.13 18.45
CA ALA A 114 27.17 5.08 18.53
C ALA A 114 26.69 4.05 17.53
N THR A 115 27.51 3.80 16.51
CA THR A 115 27.35 2.76 15.51
C THR A 115 27.02 1.47 16.24
N THR A 116 25.74 1.24 16.54
CA THR A 116 25.29 0.08 17.31
C THR A 116 25.03 -1.03 16.31
N SER A 117 26.06 -1.32 15.51
CA SER A 117 26.74 -2.60 15.53
C SER A 117 27.76 -2.53 14.40
N ALA A 118 29.03 -2.52 14.79
CA ALA A 118 30.17 -2.81 13.94
C ALA A 118 30.10 -4.27 13.45
N ASN A 119 29.12 -4.59 12.60
CA ASN A 119 29.35 -5.58 11.57
C ASN A 119 29.64 -4.78 10.31
N ARG A 120 30.86 -4.94 9.81
CA ARG A 120 31.35 -4.40 8.53
C ARG A 120 30.23 -4.39 7.49
N PRO A 121 30.15 -3.38 6.60
CA PRO A 121 29.21 -3.44 5.49
C PRO A 121 29.64 -4.58 4.57
N ARG A 122 29.18 -5.81 4.85
CA ARG A 122 28.84 -6.73 3.78
C ARG A 122 27.74 -5.98 3.06
N GLY A 123 28.03 -5.52 1.83
CA GLY A 123 27.22 -4.52 1.16
C GLY A 123 25.73 -4.83 1.25
N MET A 124 24.88 -3.80 1.26
CA MET A 124 23.41 -3.93 1.25
C MET A 124 22.90 -5.01 0.28
N PHE A 125 23.62 -5.24 -0.82
CA PHE A 125 23.42 -6.30 -1.79
C PHE A 125 23.68 -7.73 -1.27
N LEU A 126 24.73 -7.93 -0.45
CA LEU A 126 25.03 -9.20 0.23
C LEU A 126 24.02 -9.50 1.34
N ASP A 127 23.57 -8.48 2.09
CA ASP A 127 22.52 -8.63 3.11
C ASP A 127 21.14 -8.89 2.46
N MET A 128 20.84 -8.23 1.33
CA MET A 128 19.68 -8.56 0.49
C MET A 128 19.80 -9.98 -0.08
N ARG A 129 20.97 -10.39 -0.57
CA ARG A 129 21.20 -11.74 -1.11
C ARG A 129 21.05 -12.81 -0.03
N ASP A 130 21.57 -12.58 1.16
CA ASP A 130 21.44 -13.52 2.28
C ASP A 130 19.98 -13.57 2.77
N GLY A 131 19.27 -12.44 2.81
CA GLY A 131 17.82 -12.40 3.07
C GLY A 131 17.00 -13.15 2.03
N PHE A 132 17.26 -12.94 0.73
CA PHE A 132 16.65 -13.71 -0.36
C PHE A 132 16.97 -15.20 -0.25
N ARG A 133 18.21 -15.56 0.10
CA ARG A 133 18.61 -16.97 0.26
C ARG A 133 17.95 -17.63 1.46
N THR A 134 17.73 -16.91 2.56
CA THR A 134 16.96 -17.43 3.71
C THR A 134 15.48 -17.62 3.36
N ILE A 135 14.88 -16.69 2.60
CA ILE A 135 13.50 -16.84 2.11
C ILE A 135 13.39 -18.05 1.18
N LEU A 136 14.34 -18.21 0.25
CA LEU A 136 14.36 -19.33 -0.70
C LEU A 136 14.64 -20.68 -0.04
N ASN A 137 15.39 -20.72 1.06
CA ASN A 137 15.69 -21.95 1.79
C ASN A 137 14.53 -22.42 2.68
N SER A 138 13.56 -21.54 3.00
CA SER A 138 12.34 -21.91 3.70
C SER A 138 11.17 -21.91 2.71
N THR A 139 10.86 -23.09 2.17
CA THR A 139 9.76 -23.30 1.22
C THR A 139 8.43 -22.73 1.74
N TRP A 140 8.25 -22.75 3.07
CA TRP A 140 7.09 -22.17 3.75
C TRP A 140 7.05 -20.64 3.68
N LEU A 141 8.17 -19.98 3.99
CA LEU A 141 8.28 -18.51 4.00
C LEU A 141 8.19 -17.94 2.58
N CYS A 142 8.79 -18.64 1.61
CA CYS A 142 8.66 -18.31 0.19
C CYS A 142 7.20 -18.46 -0.28
N GLY A 143 6.53 -19.55 0.09
CA GLY A 143 5.14 -19.81 -0.28
C GLY A 143 4.16 -18.79 0.29
N SER A 144 4.29 -18.43 1.57
CA SER A 144 3.42 -17.44 2.23
C SER A 144 3.66 -16.02 1.71
N LEU A 145 4.92 -15.62 1.53
CA LEU A 145 5.27 -14.30 0.99
C LEU A 145 4.81 -14.15 -0.47
N LEU A 146 4.99 -15.19 -1.29
CA LEU A 146 4.51 -15.20 -2.67
C LEU A 146 2.99 -15.12 -2.72
N ALA A 147 2.26 -15.92 -1.94
CA ALA A 147 0.80 -15.88 -1.96
C ALA A 147 0.22 -14.56 -1.43
N ALA A 148 0.81 -13.98 -0.39
CA ALA A 148 0.43 -12.66 0.12
C ALA A 148 0.67 -11.58 -0.95
N THR A 149 1.83 -11.61 -1.60
CA THR A 149 2.20 -10.67 -2.66
C THR A 149 1.28 -10.81 -3.87
N PHE A 150 1.04 -12.04 -4.33
CA PHE A 150 0.15 -12.33 -5.45
C PHE A 150 -1.32 -12.02 -5.14
N GLY A 151 -1.78 -12.25 -3.91
CA GLY A 151 -3.11 -11.85 -3.48
C GLY A 151 -3.26 -10.34 -3.40
N LEU A 152 -2.24 -9.62 -2.94
CA LEU A 152 -2.19 -8.16 -2.97
C LEU A 152 -2.26 -7.62 -4.40
N VAL A 153 -1.50 -8.20 -5.33
CA VAL A 153 -1.53 -7.88 -6.77
C VAL A 153 -2.93 -8.09 -7.36
N ALA A 154 -3.55 -9.25 -7.09
CA ALA A 154 -4.87 -9.58 -7.57
C ALA A 154 -5.93 -8.59 -7.04
N TYR A 155 -5.91 -8.30 -5.75
CA TYR A 155 -6.83 -7.38 -5.11
C TYR A 155 -6.67 -5.94 -5.59
N THR A 156 -5.44 -5.43 -5.60
CA THR A 156 -5.18 -4.03 -5.98
C THR A 156 -5.46 -3.80 -7.46
N GLY A 157 -5.10 -4.75 -8.33
CA GLY A 157 -5.48 -4.74 -9.74
C GLY A 157 -7.00 -4.74 -9.95
N ALA A 158 -7.72 -5.63 -9.26
CA ALA A 158 -9.17 -5.72 -9.37
C ALA A 158 -9.89 -4.46 -8.86
N MET A 159 -9.59 -4.05 -7.62
CA MET A 159 -10.31 -2.94 -6.96
C MET A 159 -9.89 -1.55 -7.43
N SER A 160 -8.63 -1.35 -7.84
CA SER A 160 -8.16 -0.01 -8.23
C SER A 160 -8.28 0.23 -9.74
N VAL A 161 -8.11 -0.80 -10.58
CA VAL A 161 -8.07 -0.64 -12.06
C VAL A 161 -9.32 -1.21 -12.72
N ALA A 162 -9.70 -2.44 -12.40
CA ALA A 162 -10.82 -3.10 -13.07
C ALA A 162 -12.19 -2.62 -12.55
N LEU A 163 -12.30 -2.24 -11.28
CA LEU A 163 -13.58 -1.85 -10.67
C LEU A 163 -14.25 -0.64 -11.33
N PRO A 164 -13.56 0.50 -11.57
CA PRO A 164 -14.19 1.62 -12.28
C PRO A 164 -14.70 1.20 -13.67
N ARG A 165 -13.89 0.43 -14.41
CA ARG A 165 -14.27 -0.09 -15.72
C ARG A 165 -15.47 -1.03 -15.65
N LEU A 166 -15.55 -1.90 -14.64
CA LEU A 166 -16.69 -2.80 -14.41
C LEU A 166 -17.98 -2.00 -14.17
N VAL A 167 -17.93 -0.99 -13.29
CA VAL A 167 -19.09 -0.16 -12.93
C VAL A 167 -19.64 0.59 -14.16
N PHE A 168 -18.77 1.23 -14.94
CA PHE A 168 -19.19 2.05 -16.07
C PHE A 168 -19.49 1.22 -17.33
N ALA A 169 -18.66 0.22 -17.67
CA ALA A 169 -18.80 -0.53 -18.93
C ALA A 169 -19.76 -1.72 -18.83
N VAL A 170 -19.78 -2.44 -17.70
CA VAL A 170 -20.58 -3.68 -17.55
C VAL A 170 -21.87 -3.39 -16.80
N TYR A 171 -21.78 -2.80 -15.61
CA TYR A 171 -22.95 -2.50 -14.80
C TYR A 171 -23.73 -1.29 -15.29
N LYS A 172 -23.16 -0.51 -16.22
CA LYS A 172 -23.74 0.72 -16.80
C LYS A 172 -24.32 1.64 -15.71
N SER A 173 -23.61 1.71 -14.59
CA SER A 173 -24.02 2.42 -13.39
C SER A 173 -23.15 3.65 -13.19
N GLY A 174 -23.69 4.65 -12.47
CA GLY A 174 -23.02 5.92 -12.26
C GLY A 174 -21.94 5.87 -11.17
N PRO A 175 -21.25 7.01 -10.95
CA PRO A 175 -20.22 7.15 -9.92
C PRO A 175 -20.70 6.80 -8.49
N TRP A 176 -22.01 6.92 -8.24
CA TRP A 176 -22.61 6.57 -6.96
C TRP A 176 -22.37 5.10 -6.57
N LEU A 177 -22.42 4.17 -7.54
CA LEU A 177 -22.23 2.75 -7.27
C LEU A 177 -20.78 2.46 -6.93
N LEU A 178 -19.83 3.09 -7.63
CA LEU A 178 -18.41 2.99 -7.31
C LEU A 178 -18.15 3.48 -5.87
N ALA A 179 -18.71 4.64 -5.51
CA ALA A 179 -18.63 5.16 -4.14
C ALA A 179 -19.25 4.18 -3.14
N ALA A 180 -20.44 3.65 -3.41
CA ALA A 180 -21.12 2.69 -2.54
C ALA A 180 -20.30 1.41 -2.34
N ILE A 181 -19.68 0.87 -3.40
CA ILE A 181 -18.79 -0.31 -3.32
C ILE A 181 -17.57 -0.01 -2.46
N THR A 182 -16.89 1.12 -2.70
CA THR A 182 -15.70 1.48 -1.92
C THR A 182 -16.01 1.73 -0.45
N THR A 183 -17.13 2.41 -0.14
CA THR A 183 -17.61 2.62 1.22
C THR A 183 -18.00 1.30 1.88
N SER A 184 -18.68 0.41 1.16
CA SER A 184 -19.05 -0.90 1.68
C SER A 184 -17.82 -1.76 2.00
N ALA A 185 -16.80 -1.74 1.14
CA ALA A 185 -15.52 -2.39 1.42
C ALA A 185 -14.82 -1.79 2.65
N ALA A 186 -14.85 -0.45 2.82
CA ALA A 186 -14.30 0.19 4.00
C ALA A 186 -15.05 -0.22 5.29
N ILE A 187 -16.38 -0.29 5.25
CA ILE A 187 -17.21 -0.79 6.37
C ILE A 187 -16.83 -2.23 6.72
N GLY A 188 -16.67 -3.09 5.70
CA GLY A 188 -16.20 -4.46 5.90
C GLY A 188 -14.82 -4.51 6.54
N GLY A 189 -13.89 -3.68 6.07
CA GLY A 189 -12.54 -3.58 6.62
C GLY A 189 -12.52 -3.13 8.09
N ILE A 190 -13.34 -2.15 8.45
CA ILE A 190 -13.53 -1.74 9.86
C ILE A 190 -14.07 -2.91 10.67
N GLY A 191 -15.06 -3.64 10.14
CA GLY A 191 -15.58 -4.86 10.78
C GLY A 191 -14.51 -5.92 11.02
N GLY A 192 -13.61 -6.13 10.05
CA GLY A 192 -12.47 -7.05 10.15
C GLY A 192 -11.47 -6.61 11.22
N ALA A 193 -11.14 -5.32 11.27
CA ALA A 193 -10.24 -4.77 12.28
C ALA A 193 -10.81 -4.87 13.69
N ILE A 194 -12.10 -4.56 13.88
CA ILE A 194 -12.80 -4.73 15.16
C ILE A 194 -12.83 -6.21 15.56
N PHE A 195 -13.11 -7.11 14.61
CA PHE A 195 -13.13 -8.55 14.85
C PHE A 195 -11.79 -9.06 15.40
N VAL A 196 -10.68 -8.69 14.76
CA VAL A 196 -9.33 -9.07 15.24
C VAL A 196 -8.99 -8.42 16.58
N GLY A 197 -9.42 -7.18 16.82
CA GLY A 197 -9.17 -6.46 18.07
C GLY A 197 -9.97 -6.96 19.27
N GLN A 198 -11.19 -7.47 19.06
CA GLN A 198 -12.09 -7.89 20.13
C GLN A 198 -12.06 -9.40 20.40
N VAL A 199 -11.78 -10.22 19.37
CA VAL A 199 -11.82 -11.68 19.50
C VAL A 199 -10.43 -12.22 19.80
N ARG A 200 -10.31 -13.04 20.86
CA ARG A 200 -9.11 -13.83 21.09
C ARG A 200 -9.05 -14.97 20.08
N LEU A 201 -8.36 -14.73 18.98
CA LEU A 201 -8.17 -15.68 17.91
C LEU A 201 -7.23 -16.81 18.35
N ARG A 202 -7.78 -18.02 18.51
CA ARG A 202 -7.03 -19.28 18.58
C ARG A 202 -6.83 -19.76 17.14
N HIS A 203 -5.60 -20.02 16.73
CA HIS A 203 -5.13 -20.32 15.37
C HIS A 203 -5.14 -19.13 14.40
N ARG A 204 -4.46 -18.05 14.79
CA ARG A 204 -4.39 -16.78 14.04
C ARG A 204 -4.03 -16.97 12.55
N GLY A 205 -3.07 -17.85 12.25
CA GLY A 205 -2.67 -18.14 10.87
C GLY A 205 -3.80 -18.71 10.01
N ILE A 206 -4.55 -19.69 10.53
CA ILE A 206 -5.68 -20.32 9.81
C ILE A 206 -6.77 -19.28 9.53
N ILE A 207 -7.07 -18.44 10.51
CA ILE A 207 -8.10 -17.40 10.39
C ILE A 207 -7.70 -16.35 9.36
N ALA A 208 -6.42 -15.97 9.30
CA ALA A 208 -5.92 -15.04 8.27
C ALA A 208 -6.09 -15.61 6.85
N PHE A 209 -5.71 -16.87 6.63
CA PHE A 209 -5.88 -17.49 5.31
C PHE A 209 -7.35 -17.70 4.94
N LEU A 210 -8.19 -18.08 5.90
CA LEU A 210 -9.64 -18.21 5.66
C LEU A 210 -10.27 -16.87 5.29
N ALA A 211 -9.85 -15.78 5.95
CA ALA A 211 -10.26 -14.42 5.62
C ALA A 211 -9.85 -14.02 4.19
N TYR A 212 -8.66 -14.44 3.73
CA TYR A 212 -8.22 -14.23 2.35
C TYR A 212 -8.97 -15.09 1.32
N VAL A 213 -9.37 -16.31 1.68
CA VAL A 213 -10.25 -17.13 0.83
C VAL A 213 -11.63 -16.48 0.72
N LEU A 214 -12.17 -15.94 1.83
CA LEU A 214 -13.42 -15.21 1.82
C LEU A 214 -13.37 -13.97 0.91
N SER A 215 -12.28 -13.20 0.97
CA SER A 215 -12.12 -12.04 0.08
C SER A 215 -11.95 -12.45 -1.38
N GLY A 216 -11.26 -13.56 -1.66
CA GLY A 216 -11.18 -14.13 -3.01
C GLY A 216 -12.53 -14.60 -3.55
N LEU A 217 -13.34 -15.28 -2.75
CA LEU A 217 -14.71 -15.67 -3.10
C LEU A 217 -15.59 -14.45 -3.34
N ALA A 218 -15.47 -13.42 -2.50
CA ALA A 218 -16.20 -12.18 -2.66
C ALA A 218 -15.79 -11.42 -3.95
N LEU A 219 -14.52 -11.47 -4.36
CA LEU A 219 -14.09 -10.96 -5.68
C LEU A 219 -14.71 -11.75 -6.84
N LEU A 220 -14.84 -13.08 -6.73
CA LEU A 220 -15.49 -13.89 -7.77
C LEU A 220 -16.95 -13.48 -8.00
N VAL A 221 -17.65 -12.98 -6.99
CA VAL A 221 -19.04 -12.49 -7.15
C VAL A 221 -19.11 -11.35 -8.19
N PHE A 222 -18.12 -10.46 -8.23
CA PHE A 222 -18.06 -9.37 -9.22
C PHE A 222 -17.90 -9.87 -10.66
N SER A 223 -17.40 -11.10 -10.84
CA SER A 223 -17.25 -11.71 -12.16
C SER A 223 -18.55 -12.32 -12.71
N LEU A 224 -19.57 -12.48 -11.87
CA LEU A 224 -20.83 -13.11 -12.27
C LEU A 224 -21.68 -12.13 -13.11
N PRO A 225 -22.47 -12.65 -14.07
CA PRO A 225 -23.46 -11.85 -14.79
C PRO A 225 -24.63 -11.52 -13.85
N ILE A 226 -24.56 -10.36 -13.21
CA ILE A 226 -25.56 -9.91 -12.23
C ILE A 226 -26.59 -9.00 -12.92
N ALA A 227 -27.87 -9.34 -12.77
CA ALA A 227 -28.96 -8.50 -13.28
C ALA A 227 -29.06 -7.18 -12.50
N GLN A 228 -29.39 -6.08 -13.18
CA GLN A 228 -29.43 -4.73 -12.59
C GLN A 228 -30.34 -4.63 -11.35
N ASN A 229 -31.46 -5.35 -11.35
CA ASN A 229 -32.44 -5.31 -10.25
C ASN A 229 -31.91 -5.87 -8.93
N ILE A 230 -30.95 -6.80 -8.98
CA ILE A 230 -30.34 -7.42 -7.79
C ILE A 230 -28.91 -6.93 -7.55
N LEU A 231 -28.42 -6.04 -8.40
CA LEU A 231 -27.01 -5.66 -8.43
C LEU A 231 -26.52 -5.15 -7.08
N VAL A 232 -27.24 -4.18 -6.50
CA VAL A 232 -26.87 -3.57 -5.22
C VAL A 232 -26.88 -4.60 -4.08
N PHE A 233 -27.87 -5.49 -4.08
CA PHE A 233 -28.04 -6.52 -3.06
C PHE A 233 -26.97 -7.61 -3.11
N VAL A 234 -26.31 -7.81 -4.25
CA VAL A 234 -25.24 -8.79 -4.42
C VAL A 234 -23.86 -8.14 -4.27
N VAL A 235 -23.67 -6.99 -4.91
CA VAL A 235 -22.36 -6.34 -5.05
C VAL A 235 -21.91 -5.65 -3.75
N LEU A 236 -22.82 -5.03 -2.98
CA LEU A 236 -22.44 -4.38 -1.73
C LEU A 236 -22.01 -5.40 -0.65
N PRO A 237 -22.76 -6.48 -0.38
CA PRO A 237 -22.28 -7.51 0.55
C PRO A 237 -20.96 -8.15 0.09
N ALA A 238 -20.78 -8.35 -1.23
CA ALA A 238 -19.51 -8.83 -1.76
C ALA A 238 -18.37 -7.83 -1.48
N ALA A 239 -18.55 -6.54 -1.75
CA ALA A 239 -17.57 -5.51 -1.43
C ALA A 239 -17.19 -5.52 0.07
N CYS A 240 -18.19 -5.61 0.95
CA CYS A 240 -18.01 -5.73 2.39
C CYS A 240 -17.18 -6.97 2.75
N GLY A 241 -17.49 -8.14 2.16
CA GLY A 241 -16.73 -9.37 2.36
C GLY A 241 -15.27 -9.27 1.90
N VAL A 242 -15.01 -8.60 0.77
CA VAL A 242 -13.63 -8.35 0.32
C VAL A 242 -12.87 -7.51 1.35
N GLY A 243 -13.46 -6.40 1.80
CA GLY A 243 -12.85 -5.51 2.79
C GLY A 243 -12.58 -6.21 4.12
N PHE A 244 -13.57 -6.95 4.64
CA PHE A 244 -13.45 -7.71 5.87
C PHE A 244 -12.31 -8.73 5.82
N GLY A 245 -12.25 -9.51 4.74
CA GLY A 245 -11.23 -10.54 4.56
C GLY A 245 -9.81 -9.96 4.47
N MET A 246 -9.66 -8.86 3.72
CA MET A 246 -8.39 -8.16 3.56
C MET A 246 -7.88 -7.56 4.86
N SER A 247 -8.70 -6.77 5.55
CA SER A 247 -8.28 -6.10 6.79
C SER A 247 -8.01 -7.09 7.93
N THR A 248 -8.77 -8.19 8.00
CA THR A 248 -8.53 -9.25 8.99
C THR A 248 -7.15 -9.88 8.80
N MET A 249 -6.79 -10.23 7.56
CA MET A 249 -5.48 -10.82 7.26
C MET A 249 -4.35 -9.83 7.51
N ASP A 250 -4.48 -8.59 7.04
CA ASP A 250 -3.45 -7.55 7.21
C ASP A 250 -3.15 -7.31 8.70
N MET A 251 -4.20 -7.20 9.52
CA MET A 251 -4.05 -6.97 10.95
C MET A 251 -3.44 -8.18 11.68
N ILE A 252 -3.84 -9.41 11.32
CA ILE A 252 -3.23 -10.63 11.88
C ILE A 252 -1.76 -10.74 11.46
N TRP A 253 -1.44 -10.45 10.20
CA TRP A 253 -0.07 -10.50 9.66
C TRP A 253 0.84 -9.53 10.42
N VAL A 254 0.42 -8.27 10.54
CA VAL A 254 1.17 -7.24 11.27
C VAL A 254 1.36 -7.63 12.74
N ASN A 255 0.32 -8.16 13.40
CA ASN A 255 0.43 -8.60 14.80
C ASN A 255 1.39 -9.78 14.97
N LEU A 256 1.30 -10.81 14.12
CA LEU A 256 2.22 -11.95 14.13
C LEU A 256 3.65 -11.50 13.84
N LEU A 257 3.84 -10.53 12.95
CA LEU A 257 5.15 -9.98 12.63
C LEU A 257 5.77 -9.27 13.85
N TYR A 258 4.98 -8.50 14.60
CA TYR A 258 5.45 -7.87 15.84
C TYR A 258 5.71 -8.87 16.97
N GLU A 259 4.96 -9.97 17.03
CA GLU A 259 5.09 -10.98 18.09
C GLU A 259 6.26 -11.94 17.85
N LEU A 260 6.45 -12.40 16.61
CA LEU A 260 7.44 -13.42 16.27
C LEU A 260 8.82 -12.85 15.93
N VAL A 261 8.92 -11.58 15.53
CA VAL A 261 10.18 -10.98 15.10
C VAL A 261 10.80 -10.13 16.22
N PRO A 262 12.01 -10.46 16.70
CA PRO A 262 12.70 -9.66 17.70
C PRO A 262 12.89 -8.20 17.24
N ASN A 263 12.67 -7.24 18.15
CA ASN A 263 12.75 -5.79 17.87
C ASN A 263 13.99 -5.34 17.08
N LYS A 264 15.15 -5.98 17.30
CA LYS A 264 16.41 -5.67 16.59
C LYS A 264 16.39 -6.04 15.11
N LYS A 265 15.53 -6.97 14.68
CA LYS A 265 15.41 -7.46 13.29
C LYS A 265 14.12 -7.01 12.61
N LEU A 266 13.13 -6.57 13.39
CA LEU A 266 11.81 -6.13 12.93
C LEU A 266 11.87 -5.13 11.77
N GLY A 267 12.67 -4.06 11.91
CA GLY A 267 12.81 -3.05 10.86
C GLY A 267 13.33 -3.60 9.53
N ARG A 268 14.17 -4.65 9.56
CA ARG A 268 14.69 -5.30 8.34
C ARG A 268 13.63 -6.18 7.68
N VAL A 269 12.90 -6.96 8.48
CA VAL A 269 11.84 -7.85 7.98
C VAL A 269 10.69 -7.04 7.38
N VAL A 270 10.24 -6.00 8.09
CA VAL A 270 9.22 -5.07 7.59
C VAL A 270 9.67 -4.39 6.30
N SER A 271 10.95 -4.04 6.16
CA SER A 271 11.46 -3.44 4.93
C SER A 271 11.41 -4.40 3.73
N VAL A 272 11.73 -5.68 3.94
CA VAL A 272 11.66 -6.69 2.87
C VAL A 272 10.22 -6.99 2.49
N ASP A 273 9.33 -7.12 3.47
CA ASP A 273 7.88 -7.27 3.29
C ASP A 273 7.31 -6.11 2.47
N GLN A 274 7.61 -4.87 2.86
CA GLN A 274 7.16 -3.68 2.11
C GLN A 274 7.78 -3.58 0.72
N LEU A 275 9.05 -3.98 0.53
CA LEU A 275 9.65 -4.00 -0.81
C LEU A 275 8.94 -5.01 -1.72
N GLY A 276 8.57 -6.18 -1.20
CA GLY A 276 7.78 -7.17 -1.94
C GLY A 276 6.38 -6.64 -2.28
N ALA A 277 5.68 -6.12 -1.28
CA ALA A 277 4.33 -5.57 -1.43
C ALA A 277 4.31 -4.38 -2.41
N LEU A 278 5.09 -3.33 -2.13
CA LEU A 278 5.12 -2.11 -2.95
C LEU A 278 5.74 -2.34 -4.33
N GLY A 279 6.73 -3.21 -4.43
CA GLY A 279 7.39 -3.53 -5.70
C GLY A 279 6.46 -4.25 -6.68
N MET A 280 5.48 -4.99 -6.18
CA MET A 280 4.54 -5.75 -6.99
C MET A 280 3.23 -5.00 -7.31
N LEU A 281 2.91 -3.91 -6.60
CA LEU A 281 1.75 -3.07 -6.92
C LEU A 281 1.71 -2.59 -8.40
N PRO A 282 2.81 -2.04 -8.97
CA PRO A 282 2.81 -1.62 -10.37
C PRO A 282 2.55 -2.78 -11.32
N VAL A 283 3.07 -3.97 -10.99
CA VAL A 283 2.84 -5.19 -11.77
C VAL A 283 1.36 -5.56 -11.76
N GLY A 284 0.70 -5.47 -10.59
CA GLY A 284 -0.75 -5.68 -10.47
C GLY A 284 -1.57 -4.70 -11.28
N TYR A 285 -1.23 -3.41 -11.26
CA TYR A 285 -1.93 -2.41 -12.06
C TYR A 285 -1.77 -2.63 -13.56
N VAL A 286 -0.55 -2.93 -14.02
CA VAL A 286 -0.27 -3.18 -15.44
C VAL A 286 -0.97 -4.45 -15.91
N LEU A 287 -0.87 -5.55 -15.16
CA LEU A 287 -1.52 -6.81 -15.50
C LEU A 287 -3.04 -6.67 -15.52
N ALA A 288 -3.62 -6.01 -14.52
CA ALA A 288 -5.07 -5.78 -14.47
C ALA A 288 -5.55 -4.87 -15.60
N GLY A 289 -4.79 -3.82 -15.94
CA GLY A 289 -5.08 -2.96 -17.08
C GLY A 289 -5.07 -3.74 -18.39
N TRP A 290 -3.99 -4.49 -18.65
CA TRP A 290 -3.83 -5.29 -19.85
C TRP A 290 -4.90 -6.39 -19.98
N LEU A 291 -5.15 -7.15 -18.91
CA LEU A 291 -6.21 -8.17 -18.88
C LEU A 291 -7.59 -7.53 -19.11
N SER A 292 -7.85 -6.39 -18.47
CA SER A 292 -9.11 -5.68 -18.64
C SER A 292 -9.30 -5.13 -20.05
N ASP A 293 -8.23 -4.78 -20.77
CA ASP A 293 -8.32 -4.29 -22.16
C ASP A 293 -8.59 -5.44 -23.14
N GLN A 294 -7.97 -6.60 -22.92
CA GLN A 294 -8.07 -7.76 -23.82
C GLN A 294 -9.33 -8.62 -23.59
N PHE A 295 -9.64 -8.90 -22.33
CA PHE A 295 -10.68 -9.87 -21.95
C PHE A 295 -11.84 -9.23 -21.16
N GLY A 296 -11.81 -7.90 -21.01
CA GLY A 296 -12.81 -7.15 -20.25
C GLY A 296 -12.56 -7.17 -18.72
N PRO A 297 -13.17 -6.24 -17.97
CA PRO A 297 -12.90 -6.08 -16.54
C PRO A 297 -13.33 -7.29 -15.71
N THR A 298 -14.39 -8.00 -16.12
CA THR A 298 -14.92 -9.21 -15.47
C THR A 298 -13.86 -10.32 -15.34
N SER A 299 -12.99 -10.46 -16.35
CA SER A 299 -11.92 -11.46 -16.36
C SER A 299 -10.89 -11.22 -15.24
N VAL A 300 -10.63 -9.96 -14.90
CA VAL A 300 -9.68 -9.59 -13.83
C VAL A 300 -10.22 -10.01 -12.47
N PHE A 301 -11.52 -9.84 -12.22
CA PHE A 301 -12.17 -10.30 -11.01
C PHE A 301 -12.21 -11.83 -10.92
N LEU A 302 -12.48 -12.51 -12.04
CA LEU A 302 -12.49 -13.97 -12.12
C LEU A 302 -11.10 -14.55 -11.81
N LEU A 303 -10.08 -14.12 -12.55
CA LEU A 303 -8.71 -14.61 -12.40
C LEU A 303 -8.12 -14.22 -11.05
N GLY A 304 -8.32 -12.97 -10.63
CA GLY A 304 -7.82 -12.47 -9.34
C GLY A 304 -8.48 -13.20 -8.16
N GLY A 305 -9.79 -13.36 -8.18
CA GLY A 305 -10.52 -14.11 -7.16
C GLY A 305 -10.12 -15.59 -7.11
N LEU A 306 -10.01 -16.25 -8.26
CA LEU A 306 -9.62 -17.66 -8.33
C LEU A 306 -8.18 -17.86 -7.84
N MET A 307 -7.27 -16.97 -8.22
CA MET A 307 -5.88 -16.97 -7.78
C MET A 307 -5.78 -16.80 -6.26
N MET A 308 -6.55 -15.87 -5.67
CA MET A 308 -6.61 -15.71 -4.22
C MET A 308 -7.15 -16.98 -3.54
N VAL A 309 -8.25 -17.55 -4.03
CA VAL A 309 -8.84 -18.76 -3.42
C VAL A 309 -7.87 -19.94 -3.51
N VAL A 310 -7.29 -20.20 -4.69
CA VAL A 310 -6.40 -21.36 -4.91
C VAL A 310 -5.12 -21.24 -4.10
N LEU A 311 -4.42 -20.11 -4.15
CA LEU A 311 -3.15 -19.94 -3.44
C LEU A 311 -3.32 -20.05 -1.91
N ASN A 312 -4.37 -19.43 -1.37
CA ASN A 312 -4.58 -19.43 0.07
C ASN A 312 -5.15 -20.76 0.57
N SER A 313 -5.96 -21.44 -0.23
CA SER A 313 -6.42 -22.81 0.08
C SER A 313 -5.26 -23.81 0.04
N LEU A 314 -4.33 -23.69 -0.92
CA LEU A 314 -3.11 -24.51 -0.97
C LEU A 314 -2.22 -24.27 0.25
N LEU A 315 -2.09 -23.02 0.71
CA LEU A 315 -1.34 -22.70 1.93
C LEU A 315 -2.01 -23.19 3.22
N LEU A 316 -3.34 -23.29 3.25
CA LEU A 316 -4.07 -23.93 4.35
C LEU A 316 -3.81 -25.45 4.41
N LEU A 317 -3.58 -26.08 3.25
CA LEU A 317 -3.28 -27.52 3.15
C LEU A 317 -1.82 -27.86 3.47
N LEU A 318 -0.90 -26.91 3.27
CA LEU A 318 0.51 -27.07 3.63
C LEU A 318 0.65 -27.05 5.17
N ARG A 319 0.83 -28.25 5.72
CA ARG A 319 0.84 -28.59 7.17
C ARG A 319 1.74 -27.71 8.06
N GLY A 320 2.76 -27.04 7.53
CA GLY A 320 3.65 -26.17 8.31
C GLY A 320 2.98 -24.94 8.95
N ASN A 321 1.78 -24.55 8.49
CA ASN A 321 0.99 -23.45 9.08
C ASN A 321 0.22 -23.83 10.35
N ARG A 322 0.12 -25.13 10.67
CA ARG A 322 -0.53 -25.59 11.91
C ARG A 322 0.39 -25.54 13.13
N GLU A 323 1.68 -25.30 12.91
CA GLU A 323 2.72 -25.32 13.96
C GLU A 323 3.15 -23.91 14.42
N ILE A 324 2.46 -22.84 13.99
CA ILE A 324 2.66 -21.48 14.53
C ILE A 324 1.80 -21.26 15.79
N GLU A 325 1.50 -22.34 16.50
CA GLU A 325 0.96 -22.33 17.87
C GLU A 325 1.89 -23.06 18.83
#